data_AF-T4VND3-F1
#
_entry.id   AF-T4VND3-F1
#
_cell.length_a   1.000
_cell.length_b   1.000
_cell.length_c   1.000
_cell.angle_alpha   90.00
_cell.angle_beta   90.00
_cell.angle_gamma   90.00
#
_symmetry.space_group_name_H-M   'P 1'
#
loop_
_entity.id
_entity.type
_entity.pdbx_description
1 polymer ?
#
loop_
_entity_poly.entity_id
_entity_poly.type
_entity_poly.pdbx_seq_one_letter_code
_entity_poly.pdbx_strand_id
1 'polypeptide(L)'
;MIKKKFHYEKKLNTKNDRKLLLTLKDKKSPNYIGKGVNVIYVYSLIETHIPYPNKIGKVLYIGEACKKANPTGLRFSQHILGKSNEGRSRNVNYTVHKYYWNGAKIAIDIFDIGDVSKEHRKDIERNLINSHIKIYGAPPIAQGTSGVLVEEIRNIDESEANEYLF
;
A
#
# COMPACT_ATOMS: atom_id res chain seq x y z
N MET A 1 5.11 9.57 13.27
CA MET A 1 5.15 10.98 12.80
C MET A 1 5.40 11.01 11.29
N ILE A 2 4.45 11.53 10.51
CA ILE A 2 4.49 11.56 9.04
C ILE A 2 5.22 12.82 8.55
N LYS A 3 6.29 12.67 7.76
CA LYS A 3 7.04 13.79 7.18
C LYS A 3 6.45 14.29 5.87
N LYS A 4 5.94 13.37 5.05
CA LYS A 4 5.36 13.68 3.74
C LYS A 4 4.31 12.64 3.37
N LYS A 5 3.18 13.11 2.85
CA LYS A 5 2.15 12.26 2.24
C LYS A 5 2.15 12.47 0.74
N PHE A 6 2.08 11.38 0.00
CA PHE A 6 1.83 11.38 -1.43
C PHE A 6 0.52 10.65 -1.70
N HIS A 7 -0.34 11.22 -2.53
CA HIS A 7 -1.60 10.62 -2.94
C HIS A 7 -1.65 10.51 -4.46
N TYR A 8 -2.01 9.33 -4.95
CA TYR A 8 -2.05 9.05 -6.38
C TYR A 8 -3.23 8.17 -6.76
N GLU A 9 -4.10 8.65 -7.63
CA GLU A 9 -5.15 7.85 -8.23
C GLU A 9 -4.72 7.32 -9.59
N LYS A 10 -5.13 6.08 -9.90
CA LYS A 10 -4.85 5.45 -11.19
C LYS A 10 -6.05 4.67 -11.71
N LYS A 11 -6.30 4.79 -13.01
CA LYS A 11 -7.32 4.04 -13.75
C LYS A 11 -6.78 3.69 -15.12
N LEU A 12 -6.96 2.44 -15.53
CA LEU A 12 -6.52 1.95 -16.83
C LEU A 12 -7.13 2.80 -17.96
N ASN A 13 -6.33 3.09 -18.99
CA ASN A 13 -6.75 3.86 -20.18
C ASN A 13 -7.15 5.32 -19.88
N THR A 14 -6.63 5.90 -18.79
CA THR A 14 -6.80 7.32 -18.48
C THR A 14 -5.46 8.05 -18.50
N LYS A 15 -5.49 9.39 -18.43
CA LYS A 15 -4.26 10.20 -18.32
C LYS A 15 -3.44 9.84 -17.08
N ASN A 16 -4.11 9.42 -16.00
CA ASN A 16 -3.51 8.98 -14.75
C ASN A 16 -3.46 7.45 -14.73
N ASP A 17 -2.67 6.85 -15.63
CA ASP A 17 -2.44 5.41 -15.68
C ASP A 17 -1.26 5.02 -14.74
N ARG A 18 -0.97 3.72 -14.60
CA ARG A 18 0.21 3.12 -13.96
C ARG A 18 1.51 3.88 -14.20
N LYS A 19 1.69 4.53 -15.37
CA LYS A 19 2.89 5.30 -15.72
C LYS A 19 3.32 6.29 -14.63
N LEU A 20 2.37 6.85 -13.88
CA LEU A 20 2.62 7.67 -12.69
C LEU A 20 3.57 6.99 -11.68
N LEU A 21 3.42 5.69 -11.45
CA LEU A 21 4.25 4.93 -10.50
C LEU A 21 5.71 4.83 -10.95
N LEU A 22 5.98 4.99 -12.25
CA LEU A 22 7.35 5.03 -12.77
C LEU A 22 8.06 6.34 -12.39
N THR A 23 7.31 7.42 -12.20
CA THR A 23 7.86 8.72 -11.80
C THR A 23 8.41 8.70 -10.37
N LEU A 24 7.93 7.78 -9.52
CA LEU A 24 8.36 7.67 -8.12
C LEU A 24 9.79 7.14 -7.96
N LYS A 25 10.31 6.45 -8.98
CA LYS A 25 11.70 5.94 -9.00
C LYS A 25 12.65 6.78 -9.87
N ASP A 26 12.13 7.79 -10.56
CA ASP A 26 12.93 8.66 -11.42
C ASP A 26 13.50 9.82 -10.60
N LYS A 27 14.83 9.91 -10.50
CA LYS A 27 15.53 10.95 -9.72
C LYS A 27 15.23 12.37 -10.21
N LYS A 28 14.81 12.54 -11.47
CA LYS A 28 14.46 13.85 -12.05
C LYS A 28 13.02 14.28 -11.73
N SER A 29 12.20 13.37 -11.22
CA SER A 29 10.80 13.64 -10.91
C SER A 29 10.67 14.39 -9.57
N PRO A 30 9.76 15.38 -9.45
CA PRO A 30 9.43 16.00 -8.16
C PRO A 30 8.81 15.00 -7.16
N ASN A 31 8.31 13.87 -7.68
CA ASN A 31 7.69 12.80 -6.91
C ASN A 31 8.68 11.67 -6.54
N TYR A 32 9.98 11.87 -6.76
CA TYR A 32 11.00 10.87 -6.48
C TYR A 32 11.03 10.48 -5.00
N ILE A 33 11.02 9.16 -4.75
CA ILE A 33 11.18 8.59 -3.41
C ILE A 33 12.51 7.83 -3.39
N GLY A 34 13.48 8.44 -2.71
CA GLY A 34 14.89 8.04 -2.71
C GLY A 34 15.20 6.70 -2.05
N LYS A 35 16.49 6.35 -2.07
CA LYS A 35 17.03 5.19 -1.34
C LYS A 35 16.92 5.43 0.16
N GLY A 36 16.64 4.39 0.94
CA GLY A 36 16.60 4.46 2.40
C GLY A 36 15.39 5.20 3.00
N VAL A 37 14.51 5.78 2.18
CA VAL A 37 13.29 6.41 2.68
C VAL A 37 12.35 5.33 3.20
N ASN A 38 11.94 5.47 4.47
CA ASN A 38 11.00 4.59 5.14
C ASN A 38 9.59 5.02 4.82
N VAL A 39 8.78 4.11 4.29
CA VAL A 39 7.39 4.40 3.95
C VAL A 39 6.43 3.34 4.45
N ILE A 40 5.23 3.81 4.81
CA ILE A 40 4.01 3.02 4.89
C ILE A 40 3.13 3.42 3.70
N TYR A 41 2.40 2.49 3.11
CA TYR A 41 1.50 2.81 2.02
C TYR A 41 0.25 1.94 2.02
N VAL A 42 -0.81 2.50 1.47
CA VAL A 42 -2.13 1.87 1.40
C VAL A 42 -2.64 1.94 -0.04
N TYR A 43 -3.06 0.81 -0.59
CA TYR A 43 -3.83 0.78 -1.83
C TYR A 43 -5.31 0.69 -1.48
N SER A 44 -6.16 1.45 -2.17
CA SER A 44 -7.61 1.46 -1.94
C SER A 44 -8.40 1.62 -3.25
N LEU A 45 -9.66 1.17 -3.25
CA LEU A 45 -10.61 1.41 -4.33
C LEU A 45 -11.24 2.81 -4.18
N ILE A 46 -11.43 3.54 -5.27
CA ILE A 46 -12.06 4.87 -5.24
C ILE A 46 -13.57 4.79 -5.47
N GLU A 47 -13.97 4.18 -6.59
CA GLU A 47 -15.34 4.17 -7.12
C GLU A 47 -16.17 2.96 -6.65
N THR A 48 -15.50 1.95 -6.08
CA THR A 48 -16.11 0.68 -5.69
C THR A 48 -15.71 0.31 -4.27
N HIS A 49 -16.33 -0.75 -3.74
CA HIS A 49 -16.10 -1.20 -2.38
C HIS A 49 -15.91 -2.72 -2.31
N ILE A 50 -15.38 -3.18 -1.18
CA ILE A 50 -15.16 -4.57 -0.84
C ILE A 50 -16.09 -4.92 0.31
N PRO A 51 -16.91 -5.98 0.20
CA PRO A 51 -17.75 -6.44 1.30
C PRO A 51 -16.90 -7.25 2.28
N TYR A 52 -16.27 -6.59 3.24
CA TYR A 52 -15.62 -7.29 4.36
C TYR A 52 -16.66 -7.79 5.37
N PRO A 53 -16.34 -8.82 6.19
CA PRO A 53 -17.31 -9.48 7.06
C PRO A 53 -18.13 -8.55 7.96
N ASN A 54 -17.48 -7.55 8.58
CA ASN A 54 -18.17 -6.66 9.52
C ASN A 54 -18.72 -5.40 8.86
N LYS A 55 -18.06 -4.90 7.80
CA LYS A 55 -18.40 -3.61 7.17
C LYS A 55 -17.88 -3.53 5.74
N ILE A 56 -18.58 -2.75 4.91
CA ILE A 56 -18.08 -2.37 3.59
C ILE A 56 -16.81 -1.50 3.74
N GLY A 57 -15.73 -1.85 3.03
CA GLY A 57 -14.46 -1.13 3.05
C GLY A 57 -13.90 -0.86 1.65
N LYS A 58 -12.78 -0.13 1.59
CA LYS A 58 -12.12 0.23 0.31
C LYS A 58 -10.66 -0.21 0.23
N VAL A 59 -10.02 -0.53 1.35
CA VAL A 59 -8.59 -0.84 1.40
C VAL A 59 -8.34 -2.19 0.73
N LEU A 60 -7.40 -2.24 -0.21
CA LEU A 60 -6.95 -3.46 -0.88
C LEU A 60 -5.73 -4.05 -0.17
N TYR A 61 -4.73 -3.23 0.14
CA TYR A 61 -3.43 -3.68 0.63
C TYR A 61 -2.79 -2.60 1.50
N ILE A 62 -2.14 -3.03 2.59
CA ILE A 62 -1.31 -2.18 3.44
C ILE A 62 0.10 -2.75 3.39
N GLY A 63 1.10 -1.89 3.20
CA GLY A 63 2.48 -2.34 3.05
C GLY A 63 3.51 -1.35 3.61
N GLU A 64 4.68 -1.89 3.96
CA GLU A 64 5.89 -1.10 4.23
C GLU A 64 6.94 -1.22 3.12
N ALA A 65 7.82 -0.21 3.02
CA ALA A 65 9.04 -0.33 2.23
C ALA A 65 10.19 0.55 2.74
N CYS A 66 11.40 0.03 2.57
CA CYS A 66 12.63 0.81 2.59
C CYS A 66 13.66 0.07 1.72
N LYS A 67 14.01 0.64 0.55
CA LYS A 67 15.00 0.03 -0.34
C LYS A 67 16.35 0.72 -0.13
N LYS A 68 17.34 -0.02 0.37
CA LYS A 68 18.71 0.50 0.55
C LYS A 68 19.49 0.57 -0.76
N ALA A 69 19.37 -0.46 -1.61
CA ALA A 69 20.11 -0.55 -2.87
C ALA A 69 19.48 0.27 -4.03
N ASN A 70 18.15 0.37 -4.04
CA ASN A 70 17.35 0.99 -5.10
C ASN A 70 16.46 2.09 -4.51
N PRO A 71 15.94 3.04 -5.30
CA PRO A 71 14.94 3.99 -4.82
C PRO A 71 13.74 3.26 -4.18
N THR A 72 13.26 3.69 -3.03
CA THR A 72 12.08 3.10 -2.39
C THR A 72 10.86 3.19 -3.31
N GLY A 73 10.76 4.25 -4.11
CA GLY A 73 9.72 4.44 -5.14
C GLY A 73 9.60 3.29 -6.16
N LEU A 74 10.65 2.49 -6.35
CA LEU A 74 10.61 1.32 -7.23
C LEU A 74 9.53 0.31 -6.80
N ARG A 75 9.29 0.16 -5.49
CA ARG A 75 8.35 -0.82 -4.93
C ARG A 75 6.96 -0.71 -5.54
N PHE A 76 6.46 0.52 -5.72
CA PHE A 76 5.10 0.77 -6.17
C PHE A 76 4.88 0.36 -7.63
N SER A 77 5.89 0.57 -8.47
CA SER A 77 5.86 0.13 -9.88
C SER A 77 5.98 -1.39 -10.05
N GLN A 78 6.44 -2.11 -9.01
CA GLN A 78 6.57 -3.58 -9.02
C GLN A 78 5.26 -4.28 -8.67
N HIS A 79 4.37 -3.64 -7.91
CA HIS A 79 3.09 -4.25 -7.54
C HIS A 79 2.14 -4.44 -8.73
N ILE A 80 2.22 -3.56 -9.73
CA ILE A 80 1.39 -3.62 -10.93
C ILE A 80 2.31 -3.70 -12.14
N LEU A 81 2.34 -4.86 -12.79
CA LEU A 81 3.12 -5.10 -14.00
C LEU A 81 2.63 -4.29 -15.20
N GLY A 82 3.47 -4.24 -16.25
CA GLY A 82 3.23 -3.45 -17.46
C GLY A 82 2.15 -4.03 -18.38
N LYS A 83 1.83 -5.32 -18.23
CA LYS A 83 0.75 -6.01 -18.95
C LYS A 83 -0.10 -6.84 -18.00
N SER A 84 -1.38 -7.04 -18.35
CA SER A 84 -2.37 -7.80 -17.56
C SER A 84 -2.05 -9.29 -17.33
N ASN A 85 -1.24 -9.87 -18.21
CA ASN A 85 -0.89 -11.29 -18.25
C ASN A 85 0.61 -11.54 -17.99
N GLU A 86 1.38 -10.52 -17.61
CA GLU A 86 2.77 -10.73 -17.19
C GLU A 86 2.81 -11.58 -15.89
N GLY A 87 3.72 -12.55 -15.86
CA GLY A 87 3.73 -13.65 -14.91
C GLY A 87 3.89 -13.27 -13.43
N ARG A 88 3.63 -14.25 -12.55
CA ARG A 88 3.78 -14.13 -11.08
C ARG A 88 5.25 -13.91 -10.70
N SER A 89 5.65 -12.66 -10.50
CA SER A 89 6.92 -12.32 -9.86
C SER A 89 6.73 -12.15 -8.35
N ARG A 90 7.74 -12.51 -7.55
CA ARG A 90 7.71 -12.37 -6.07
C ARG A 90 7.40 -10.95 -5.58
N ASN A 91 7.63 -9.93 -6.42
CA ASN A 91 7.41 -8.54 -6.06
C ASN A 91 6.02 -8.00 -6.45
N VAL A 92 5.20 -8.80 -7.14
CA VAL A 92 3.90 -8.38 -7.66
C VAL A 92 2.84 -8.71 -6.63
N ASN A 93 2.04 -7.72 -6.25
CA ASN A 93 0.81 -7.99 -5.52
C ASN A 93 -0.26 -8.36 -6.55
N TYR A 94 -0.46 -9.66 -6.76
CA TYR A 94 -1.32 -10.18 -7.83
C TYR A 94 -2.77 -9.68 -7.73
N THR A 95 -3.31 -9.58 -6.52
CA THR A 95 -4.67 -9.09 -6.30
C THR A 95 -4.80 -7.61 -6.67
N VAL A 96 -3.90 -6.74 -6.18
CA VAL A 96 -3.88 -5.31 -6.57
C VAL A 96 -3.70 -5.17 -8.09
N HIS A 97 -2.81 -5.97 -8.68
CA HIS A 97 -2.58 -6.00 -10.11
C HIS A 97 -3.85 -6.36 -10.89
N LYS A 98 -4.61 -7.37 -10.47
CA LYS A 98 -5.85 -7.78 -11.14
C LYS A 98 -6.97 -6.77 -11.00
N TYR A 99 -7.15 -6.15 -9.83
CA TYR A 99 -8.10 -5.04 -9.70
C TYR A 99 -7.80 -3.93 -10.71
N TYR A 100 -6.52 -3.54 -10.84
CA TYR A 100 -6.11 -2.50 -11.79
C TYR A 100 -6.42 -2.87 -13.25
N TRP A 101 -5.97 -4.05 -13.68
CA TRP A 101 -6.13 -4.48 -15.07
C TRP A 101 -7.57 -4.85 -15.44
N ASN A 102 -8.43 -5.10 -14.46
CA ASN A 102 -9.87 -5.26 -14.65
C ASN A 102 -10.62 -3.91 -14.66
N GLY A 103 -9.91 -2.78 -14.66
CA GLY A 103 -10.49 -1.44 -14.85
C GLY A 103 -10.88 -0.72 -13.57
N ALA A 104 -10.61 -1.27 -12.38
CA ALA A 104 -10.89 -0.58 -11.13
C ALA A 104 -10.03 0.69 -10.99
N LYS A 105 -10.64 1.78 -10.52
CA LYS A 105 -9.90 2.99 -10.11
C LYS A 105 -9.30 2.77 -8.72
N ILE A 106 -7.98 2.84 -8.63
CA ILE A 106 -7.21 2.52 -7.42
C ILE A 106 -6.42 3.75 -6.95
N ALA A 107 -6.53 4.11 -5.69
CA ALA A 107 -5.61 5.05 -5.04
C ALA A 107 -4.41 4.33 -4.43
N ILE A 108 -3.31 5.07 -4.32
CA ILE A 108 -2.21 4.74 -3.42
C ILE A 108 -1.83 5.97 -2.62
N ASP A 109 -1.92 5.83 -1.30
CA ASP A 109 -1.40 6.78 -0.33
C ASP A 109 -0.06 6.27 0.18
N ILE A 110 0.96 7.12 0.17
CA ILE A 110 2.32 6.80 0.62
C ILE A 110 2.73 7.82 1.67
N PHE A 111 3.12 7.32 2.84
CA PHE A 111 3.50 8.10 3.99
C PHE A 111 4.99 7.90 4.24
N ASP A 112 5.79 8.95 4.06
CA ASP A 112 7.16 9.01 4.56
C ASP A 112 7.10 9.16 6.09
N ILE A 113 7.55 8.14 6.81
CA ILE A 113 7.48 8.06 8.27
C ILE A 113 8.80 8.50 8.94
N GLY A 114 9.70 9.12 8.19
CA GLY A 114 10.97 9.61 8.70
C GLY A 114 12.02 8.53 8.92
N ASP A 115 12.99 8.84 9.78
CA ASP A 115 14.07 7.90 10.10
C ASP A 115 13.62 7.03 11.27
N VAL A 116 13.32 5.77 10.97
CA VAL A 116 12.85 4.79 11.94
C VAL A 116 13.54 3.45 11.69
N SER A 117 13.62 2.63 12.74
CA SER A 117 14.13 1.26 12.61
C SER A 117 13.23 0.41 11.70
N LYS A 118 13.80 -0.68 11.17
CA LYS A 118 13.04 -1.63 10.34
C LYS A 118 11.92 -2.29 11.16
N GLU A 119 12.20 -2.56 12.43
CA GLU A 119 11.31 -3.18 13.40
C GLU A 119 10.11 -2.26 13.64
N HIS A 120 10.36 -0.99 13.98
CA HIS A 120 9.29 -0.01 14.20
C HIS A 120 8.43 0.21 12.95
N ARG A 121 9.05 0.27 11.75
CA ARG A 121 8.29 0.35 10.49
C ARG A 121 7.38 -0.85 10.25
N LYS A 122 7.83 -2.05 10.62
CA LYS A 122 7.01 -3.27 10.53
C LYS A 122 5.91 -3.29 11.59
N ASP A 123 6.17 -2.76 12.77
CA ASP A 123 5.15 -2.67 13.83
C ASP A 123 4.03 -1.72 13.41
N ILE A 124 4.34 -0.60 12.77
CA ILE A 124 3.32 0.31 12.20
C ILE A 124 2.47 -0.43 11.14
N GLU A 125 3.10 -1.12 10.18
CA GLU A 125 2.37 -1.92 9.17
C GLU A 125 1.45 -2.95 9.85
N ARG A 126 1.96 -3.65 10.87
CA ARG A 126 1.21 -4.68 11.60
C ARG A 126 0.02 -4.08 12.36
N ASN A 127 0.21 -2.95 13.06
CA ASN A 127 -0.85 -2.28 13.79
C ASN A 127 -1.98 -1.81 12.87
N LEU A 128 -1.64 -1.32 11.67
CA LEU A 128 -2.62 -0.92 10.66
C LEU A 128 -3.42 -2.12 10.12
N ILE A 129 -2.75 -3.24 9.84
CA ILE A 129 -3.43 -4.47 9.41
C ILE A 129 -4.37 -4.98 10.52
N ASN A 130 -3.92 -5.00 11.76
CA ASN A 130 -4.73 -5.47 12.88
C ASN A 130 -5.92 -4.55 13.17
N SER A 131 -5.73 -3.24 13.03
CA SER A 131 -6.83 -2.26 13.11
C SER A 131 -7.85 -2.50 12.00
N HIS A 132 -7.39 -2.75 10.76
CA HIS A 132 -8.28 -3.13 9.67
C HIS A 132 -9.05 -4.42 9.99
N ILE A 133 -8.41 -5.44 10.58
CA ILE A 133 -9.11 -6.68 11.00
C ILE A 133 -10.16 -6.39 12.07
N LYS A 134 -9.83 -5.57 13.07
CA LYS A 134 -10.76 -5.22 14.15
C LYS A 134 -12.01 -4.49 13.63
N ILE A 135 -11.82 -3.55 12.69
CA ILE A 135 -12.89 -2.74 12.10
C ILE A 135 -13.71 -3.54 11.07
N TYR A 136 -13.04 -4.24 10.14
CA TYR A 136 -13.67 -4.84 8.97
C TYR A 136 -13.91 -6.35 9.10
N GLY A 137 -13.36 -7.00 10.12
CA GLY A 137 -13.51 -8.44 10.40
C GLY A 137 -12.56 -9.33 9.60
N ALA A 138 -11.65 -8.75 8.81
CA ALA A 138 -10.67 -9.48 7.99
C ALA A 138 -9.48 -8.59 7.62
N PRO A 139 -8.32 -9.17 7.27
CA PRO A 139 -7.22 -8.39 6.67
C PRO A 139 -7.65 -7.83 5.30
N PRO A 140 -6.95 -6.81 4.78
CA PRO A 140 -7.19 -6.33 3.43
C PRO A 140 -7.16 -7.49 2.41
N ILE A 141 -8.05 -7.49 1.42
CA ILE A 141 -8.23 -8.63 0.49
C ILE A 141 -6.98 -8.99 -0.32
N ALA A 142 -6.09 -8.01 -0.54
CA ALA A 142 -4.82 -8.21 -1.23
C ALA A 142 -3.64 -8.35 -0.26
N GLN A 143 -3.90 -8.51 1.03
CA GLN A 143 -2.88 -8.86 2.03
C GLN A 143 -2.48 -10.32 1.81
N GLY A 144 -1.20 -10.54 1.45
CA GLY A 144 -0.63 -11.88 1.35
C GLY A 144 -0.29 -12.45 2.74
N THR A 145 0.76 -13.27 2.83
CA THR A 145 1.28 -13.78 4.13
C THR A 145 2.15 -12.76 4.89
N SER A 146 2.28 -11.53 4.39
CA SER A 146 3.03 -10.46 5.03
C SER A 146 2.25 -9.84 6.19
N GLY A 147 2.94 -9.59 7.31
CA GLY A 147 2.34 -9.07 8.53
C GLY A 147 1.84 -10.21 9.43
N VAL A 148 2.79 -11.02 9.94
CA VAL A 148 2.53 -12.11 10.91
C VAL A 148 1.48 -11.62 11.90
N LEU A 149 0.29 -12.24 11.83
CA LEU A 149 -0.84 -11.97 12.70
C LEU A 149 -0.37 -12.22 14.13
N VAL A 150 -0.54 -11.23 15.00
CA VAL A 150 -0.34 -11.46 16.43
C VAL A 150 -1.54 -12.27 16.91
N GLU A 151 -1.31 -13.27 17.74
CA GLU A 151 -2.40 -14.05 18.38
C GLU A 151 -3.34 -13.14 19.21
N GLU A 152 -2.90 -11.91 19.53
CA GLU A 152 -3.60 -10.94 20.38
C GLU A 152 -4.07 -9.67 19.66
N ILE A 153 -4.87 -9.81 18.59
CA ILE A 153 -5.54 -8.67 17.92
C ILE A 153 -6.34 -7.79 18.90
N ARG A 154 -6.76 -8.35 20.05
CA ARG A 154 -7.59 -7.69 21.07
C ARG A 154 -6.92 -6.52 21.81
N ASN A 155 -5.59 -6.46 21.84
CA ASN A 155 -4.83 -5.50 22.66
C ASN A 155 -4.32 -4.27 21.88
N ILE A 156 -4.71 -4.10 20.61
CA ILE A 156 -4.19 -3.02 19.76
C ILE A 156 -5.08 -1.78 19.84
N ASP A 157 -4.44 -0.65 20.15
CA ASP A 157 -5.04 0.68 20.15
C ASP A 157 -5.31 1.14 18.70
N GLU A 158 -6.57 1.45 18.40
CA GLU A 158 -7.02 1.87 17.07
C GLU A 158 -6.70 3.35 16.78
N SER A 159 -6.33 4.13 17.81
CA SER A 159 -6.13 5.58 17.69
C SER A 159 -5.01 5.95 16.70
N GLU A 160 -3.93 5.17 16.67
CA GLU A 160 -2.81 5.37 15.72
C GLU A 160 -3.21 5.07 14.28
N ALA A 161 -4.18 4.17 14.05
CA ALA A 161 -4.60 3.78 12.71
C ALA A 161 -5.45 4.85 12.02
N ASN A 162 -6.11 5.71 12.80
CA ASN A 162 -6.92 6.80 12.28
C ASN A 162 -6.10 7.81 11.48
N GLU A 163 -4.80 7.99 11.77
CA GLU A 163 -3.93 8.89 10.99
C GLU A 163 -3.64 8.39 9.55
N TYR A 164 -3.88 7.10 9.28
CA TYR A 164 -3.49 6.46 8.02
C TYR A 164 -4.66 5.92 7.19
N LEU A 165 -5.80 5.63 7.83
CA LEU A 165 -6.93 4.94 7.20
C LEU A 165 -8.15 5.83 6.92
N PHE A 166 -8.19 7.05 7.48
CA PHE A 166 -9.28 8.02 7.31
C PHE A 166 -8.76 9.39 6.86
#